data_AF-A0AAJ2G1T7-F1
#
_entry.id   AF-A0AAJ2G1T7-F1
#
_cell.length_a   1.000
_cell.length_b   1.000
_cell.length_c   1.000
_cell.angle_alpha   90.00
_cell.angle_beta   90.00
_cell.angle_gamma   90.00
#
_symmetry.space_group_name_H-M   'P 1'
#
loop_
_entity.id
_entity.type
_entity.pdbx_description
1 polymer ?
#
loop_
_entity_poly.entity_id
_entity_poly.type
_entity_poly.pdbx_seq_one_letter_code
_entity_poly.pdbx_strand_id
1 'polypeptide(L)'
;MRRRDISTVTIADAERRMVIALRKMTARQGDIFLSARFDETPYPELAERHGVTVEQVIADFAEALLMWSRCLHARFPHLVWPWL
;
A
#
# COMPACT_ATOMS: atom_id res chain seq x y z
N MET A 1 1.15 6.05 -21.97
CA MET A 1 1.76 4.86 -21.30
C MET A 1 1.23 3.59 -21.95
N ARG A 2 2.10 2.79 -22.59
CA ARG A 2 1.72 1.51 -23.23
C ARG A 2 1.37 0.48 -22.14
N ARG A 3 0.19 -0.11 -22.23
CA ARG A 3 -0.38 -1.05 -21.26
C ARG A 3 0.32 -2.42 -21.39
N ARG A 4 0.91 -2.95 -20.32
CA ARG A 4 1.55 -4.29 -20.29
C ARG A 4 0.61 -5.35 -19.68
N ASP A 5 0.76 -6.58 -20.16
CA ASP A 5 0.06 -7.76 -19.68
C ASP A 5 0.73 -8.32 -18.41
N ILE A 6 -0.07 -8.65 -17.39
CA ILE A 6 0.41 -9.00 -16.04
C ILE A 6 0.91 -10.45 -15.97
N SER A 7 0.55 -11.29 -16.94
CA SER A 7 1.13 -12.63 -17.15
C SER A 7 2.65 -12.63 -17.34
N THR A 8 3.24 -11.46 -17.54
CA THR A 8 4.69 -11.25 -17.77
C THR A 8 5.39 -10.45 -16.68
N VAL A 9 4.69 -10.08 -15.60
CA VAL A 9 5.31 -9.33 -14.48
C VAL A 9 6.13 -10.31 -13.65
N THR A 10 7.46 -10.19 -13.75
CA THR A 10 8.38 -10.93 -12.89
C THR A 10 8.29 -10.42 -11.46
N ILE A 11 8.69 -11.25 -10.49
CA ILE A 11 8.81 -10.87 -9.07
C ILE A 11 9.64 -9.57 -8.94
N ALA A 12 10.74 -9.45 -9.69
CA ALA A 12 11.58 -8.25 -9.70
C ALA A 12 10.86 -6.98 -10.19
N ASP A 13 9.94 -7.08 -11.16
CA ASP A 13 9.15 -5.93 -11.60
C ASP A 13 8.08 -5.55 -10.56
N ALA A 14 7.49 -6.53 -9.87
CA ALA A 14 6.59 -6.30 -8.75
C ALA A 14 7.31 -5.61 -7.59
N GLU A 15 8.46 -6.13 -7.14
CA GLU A 15 9.30 -5.53 -6.10
C GLU A 15 9.71 -4.10 -6.45
N ARG A 16 10.14 -3.85 -7.69
CA ARG A 16 10.46 -2.49 -8.15
C ARG A 16 9.26 -1.55 -8.01
N ARG A 17 8.05 -1.99 -8.38
CA ARG A 17 6.82 -1.18 -8.26
C ARG A 17 6.42 -0.96 -6.81
N MET A 18 6.63 -1.94 -5.93
CA MET A 18 6.45 -1.80 -4.48
C MET A 18 7.36 -0.72 -3.91
N VAL A 19 8.65 -0.74 -4.25
CA VAL A 19 9.61 0.29 -3.84
C VAL A 19 9.21 1.67 -4.35
N ILE A 20 8.73 1.78 -5.59
CA ILE A 20 8.22 3.04 -6.14
C ILE A 20 7.00 3.53 -5.34
N ALA A 21 6.09 2.64 -4.94
CA ALA A 21 4.94 3.03 -4.14
C ALA A 21 5.36 3.60 -2.78
N LEU A 22 6.25 2.91 -2.06
CA LEU A 22 6.75 3.37 -0.76
C LEU A 22 7.44 4.73 -0.86
N ARG A 23 8.23 4.96 -1.92
CA ARG A 23 8.88 6.26 -2.15
C ARG A 23 7.92 7.43 -2.39
N LYS A 24 6.66 7.14 -2.74
CA LYS A 24 5.64 8.18 -2.93
C LYS A 24 4.92 8.50 -1.63
N MET A 25 4.92 7.59 -0.66
CA MET A 25 4.26 7.78 0.63
C MET A 25 5.06 8.72 1.52
N THR A 26 4.38 9.41 2.44
CA THR A 26 5.07 10.04 3.56
C THR A 26 5.67 8.97 4.48
N ALA A 27 6.66 9.34 5.30
CA ALA A 27 7.25 8.40 6.27
C ALA A 27 6.19 7.76 7.19
N ARG A 28 5.21 8.55 7.65
CA ARG A 28 4.11 8.07 8.49
C ARG A 28 3.19 7.11 7.74
N GLN A 29 2.81 7.44 6.51
CA GLN A 29 1.98 6.56 5.67
C GLN A 29 2.68 5.24 5.35
N GLY A 30 3.97 5.28 5.04
CA GLY A 30 4.78 4.09 4.80
C GLY A 30 4.86 3.18 6.03
N ASP A 31 5.12 3.75 7.21
CA ASP A 31 5.19 3.01 8.47
C ASP A 31 3.84 2.38 8.84
N ILE A 32 2.75 3.16 8.78
CA ILE A 32 1.38 2.68 9.02
C ILE A 32 1.03 1.56 8.06
N PHE A 33 1.31 1.73 6.76
CA PHE A 33 0.99 0.74 5.75
C PHE A 33 1.73 -0.57 5.99
N LEU A 34 3.04 -0.52 6.21
CA LEU A 34 3.85 -1.71 6.41
C LEU A 34 3.46 -2.43 7.70
N SER A 35 3.34 -1.69 8.81
CA SER A 35 2.97 -2.22 10.11
C SER A 35 1.58 -2.86 10.10
N ALA A 36 0.58 -2.20 9.52
CA ALA A 36 -0.78 -2.75 9.47
C ALA A 36 -0.91 -3.91 8.48
N ARG A 37 -0.24 -3.85 7.32
CA ARG A 37 -0.45 -4.83 6.23
C ARG A 37 0.39 -6.09 6.40
N PHE A 38 1.60 -5.98 6.94
CA PHE A 38 2.55 -7.10 7.02
C PHE A 38 2.83 -7.53 8.45
N ASP A 39 2.84 -6.60 9.39
CA ASP A 39 3.09 -6.91 10.81
C ASP A 39 1.80 -7.05 11.63
N GLU A 40 0.63 -6.92 10.99
CA GLU A 40 -0.70 -7.01 11.59
C GLU A 40 -0.89 -6.10 12.81
N THR A 41 -0.15 -4.97 12.86
CA THR A 41 -0.21 -4.03 13.98
C THR A 41 -1.60 -3.36 14.06
N PRO A 42 -2.26 -3.38 15.24
CA PRO A 42 -3.57 -2.76 15.40
C PRO A 42 -3.54 -1.23 15.21
N TYR A 43 -4.58 -0.66 14.60
CA TYR A 43 -4.69 0.78 14.40
C TYR A 43 -4.60 1.63 15.69
N PRO A 44 -5.14 1.20 16.85
CA PRO A 44 -4.95 1.93 18.11
C PRO A 44 -3.47 2.07 18.51
N GLU A 45 -2.65 1.03 18.29
CA GLU A 45 -1.23 1.07 18.61
C GLU A 45 -0.48 2.03 17.65
N LEU A 46 -0.84 2.03 16.37
CA LEU A 46 -0.28 2.97 15.39
C LEU A 46 -0.68 4.42 15.69
N ALA A 47 -1.92 4.62 16.19
CA ALA A 47 -2.40 5.93 16.59
C ALA A 47 -1.57 6.48 17.77
N GLU A 48 -1.32 5.65 18.78
CA GLU A 48 -0.44 5.98 19.91
C GLU A 48 1.01 6.25 19.44
N ARG A 49 1.58 5.36 18.63
CA ARG A 49 2.95 5.46 18.11
C ARG A 49 3.22 6.78 17.37
N HIS A 50 2.23 7.25 16.60
CA HIS A 50 2.37 8.46 15.78
C HIS A 50 1.74 9.72 16.41
N GLY A 51 1.13 9.61 17.59
CA GLY A 51 0.45 10.74 18.25
C GLY A 51 -0.72 11.31 17.43
N VAL A 52 -1.50 10.43 16.79
CA VAL A 52 -2.64 10.78 15.93
C VAL A 52 -3.89 10.01 16.36
N THR A 53 -5.06 10.32 15.79
CA THR A 53 -6.27 9.54 16.04
C THR A 53 -6.34 8.27 15.20
N VAL A 54 -7.15 7.30 15.61
CA VAL A 54 -7.40 6.08 14.82
C VAL A 54 -7.99 6.42 13.46
N GLU A 55 -8.85 7.43 13.35
CA GLU A 55 -9.41 7.89 12.08
C GLU A 55 -8.33 8.42 11.14
N GLN A 56 -7.33 9.12 11.68
CA GLN A 56 -6.18 9.59 10.91
C GLN A 56 -5.30 8.43 10.45
N VAL A 57 -5.12 7.40 11.28
CA VAL A 57 -4.43 6.16 10.86
C VAL A 57 -5.18 5.47 9.73
N ILE A 58 -6.51 5.34 9.82
CA ILE A 58 -7.33 4.75 8.77
C ILE A 58 -7.21 5.55 7.46
N ALA A 59 -7.25 6.88 7.54
CA ALA A 59 -7.10 7.74 6.37
C ALA A 59 -5.71 7.58 5.72
N ASP A 60 -4.64 7.65 6.50
CA ASP A 60 -3.26 7.46 6.02
C ASP A 60 -3.06 6.07 5.44
N PHE A 61 -3.61 5.03 6.07
CA PHE A 61 -3.58 3.66 5.56
C PHE A 61 -4.32 3.54 4.23
N ALA A 62 -5.51 4.13 4.10
CA ALA A 62 -6.30 4.08 2.87
C ALA A 62 -5.58 4.80 1.71
N GLU A 63 -4.96 5.95 1.97
CA GLU A 63 -4.16 6.69 0.98
C GLU A 63 -2.93 5.88 0.55
N ALA A 64 -2.19 5.32 1.50
CA ALA A 64 -1.04 4.46 1.22
C ALA A 64 -1.46 3.23 0.41
N LEU A 65 -2.56 2.56 0.80
CA LEU A 65 -3.11 1.41 0.10
C LEU A 65 -3.50 1.75 -1.34
N LEU A 66 -4.11 2.92 -1.56
CA LEU A 66 -4.46 3.40 -2.89
C LEU A 66 -3.22 3.66 -3.75
N MET A 67 -2.16 4.25 -3.19
CA MET A 67 -0.90 4.49 -3.89
C MET A 67 -0.19 3.19 -4.24
N TRP A 68 -0.13 2.25 -3.30
CA TRP A 68 0.39 0.91 -3.49
C TRP A 68 -0.36 0.17 -4.58
N SER A 69 -1.69 0.14 -4.49
CA SER A 69 -2.56 -0.49 -5.48
C SER A 69 -2.40 0.15 -6.86
N ARG A 70 -2.28 1.48 -6.98
CA ARG A 70 -2.04 2.14 -8.27
C ARG A 70 -0.68 1.77 -8.89
N CYS A 71 0.36 1.64 -8.06
CA CYS A 71 1.70 1.30 -8.55
C CYS A 71 1.79 -0.17 -8.99
N LEU A 72 1.10 -1.07 -8.29
CA LEU A 72 1.03 -2.49 -8.64
C LEU A 72 0.02 -2.76 -9.76
N HIS A 73 -1.17 -2.15 -9.67
CA HIS A 73 -2.37 -2.46 -10.45
C HIS A 73 -2.79 -1.34 -11.38
N ALA A 74 -1.89 -0.78 -12.18
CA ALA A 74 -2.30 0.07 -13.30
C ALA A 74 -3.25 -0.64 -14.33
N ARG A 75 -3.80 -1.85 -14.05
CA ARG A 75 -4.77 -2.51 -14.92
C ARG A 75 -5.89 -3.36 -14.29
N PHE A 76 -5.79 -4.02 -13.12
CA PHE A 76 -6.85 -4.96 -12.65
C PHE A 76 -6.96 -5.11 -11.11
N PRO A 77 -7.99 -4.51 -10.46
CA PRO A 77 -8.21 -4.59 -9.01
C PRO A 77 -8.55 -6.00 -8.46
N HIS A 78 -9.28 -6.81 -9.22
CA HIS A 78 -9.79 -8.13 -8.80
C HIS A 78 -8.71 -9.20 -8.57
N LEU A 79 -7.48 -8.99 -9.07
CA LEU A 79 -6.38 -9.98 -8.93
C LEU A 79 -5.72 -9.95 -7.55
N VAL A 80 -5.88 -8.87 -6.80
CA VAL A 80 -5.24 -8.72 -5.48
C VAL A 80 -6.26 -8.43 -4.37
N TRP A 81 -7.46 -7.98 -4.74
CA TRP A 81 -8.64 -8.03 -3.90
C TRP A 81 -9.65 -9.01 -4.53
N PRO A 82 -9.55 -10.32 -4.27
CA PRO A 82 -10.50 -11.29 -4.81
C PRO A 82 -11.94 -11.11 -4.29
N TRP A 83 -12.16 -10.14 -3.40
CA TRP A 83 -13.46 -9.76 -2.83
C TRP A 83 -13.94 -8.35 -3.24
N LEU A 84 -13.28 -7.70 -4.22
CA LEU A 84 -13.78 -6.53 -4.94
C LEU A 84 -14.17 -6.92 -6.37
#